data_AF-A0A9D3AYP1-F1
#
_entry.id   AF-A0A9D3AYP1-F1
#
_cell.length_a   1.000
_cell.length_b   1.000
_cell.length_c   1.000
_cell.angle_alpha   90.00
_cell.angle_beta   90.00
_cell.angle_gamma   90.00
#
_symmetry.space_group_name_H-M   'P 1'
#
loop_
_entity.id
_entity.type
_entity.pdbx_description
1 polymer ?
#
loop_
_entity_poly.entity_id
_entity_poly.type
_entity_poly.pdbx_seq_one_letter_code
_entity_poly.pdbx_strand_id
1 'polypeptide(L)'
;MVILETLQDIFKNKAFQIPDYQRGYAWETEQIQDLLNDIEDLERLGPDKKHYTGTLVLHKGQHEPANVLGQKINILDIVDGQQRLTTLIILLNCIVKELKQLAELDIPDAKETSNNLQKEYIGDERLQKLSLNSSINRFFIDHIICDQPNPDPELPAHRNLLNAKEEFRKYLNSRKSKIQDNQQWFDHLLYLVGLITSQLGFVYYEVENEADVGIMFEVMNARGKQLTQLEKVKNYLMYIGGKVSDDERALRTLTREINDTWHQVLQAMVDAGTDADEDQFLRYHWAIYPGAEWYQENRPDRTFDIHKAVKKTLNLRNGKSSIEIFNGVENYLESLRNSVRAYRDLLNPQNTHAFQFAPTHYDELLEKTLNLRRIGRSATVMPLLMAAYQQFGNRPDELCEILRLAEVFVFRLIVLEKYANTGLSWAYRIAAQVMNNTCSSNDCINELKEMIQYYCTDKQLNTVISDRDRDFYDWDGIKYFLYEYERYLAKQPLSIDWNQFYARKKTSTIEHILPKGDNTLAVPYWSQRFNYDQFLANRNRLGNLCLTDWNSHYQNKGFDDKKGIPNASPNEKVYRNSPWAMERDLIKCFA
;
A
#
# COMPACT_ATOMS: atom_id res chain seq x y z
N MET A 1 38.20 -20.88 3.74
CA MET A 1 37.08 -21.82 3.60
C MET A 1 35.95 -21.24 4.43
N VAL A 2 34.84 -20.84 3.82
CA VAL A 2 33.72 -20.23 4.56
C VAL A 2 33.02 -21.37 5.32
N ILE A 3 33.02 -21.32 6.65
CA ILE A 3 32.34 -22.31 7.49
C ILE A 3 30.86 -21.93 7.52
N LEU A 4 29.99 -22.89 7.23
CA LEU A 4 28.54 -22.73 7.33
C LEU A 4 28.07 -23.33 8.65
N GLU A 5 27.62 -22.45 9.55
CA GLU A 5 27.00 -22.79 10.82
C GLU A 5 25.55 -23.23 10.58
N THR A 6 25.12 -24.30 11.25
CA THR A 6 23.74 -24.78 11.15
C THR A 6 22.84 -24.06 12.15
N LEU A 7 21.51 -24.24 12.04
CA LEU A 7 20.60 -23.74 13.06
C LEU A 7 20.92 -24.33 14.46
N GLN A 8 21.34 -25.60 14.54
CA GLN A 8 21.79 -26.20 15.80
C GLN A 8 22.97 -25.42 16.41
N ASP A 9 23.95 -25.07 15.59
CA ASP A 9 25.13 -24.32 16.03
C ASP A 9 24.77 -22.90 16.46
N ILE A 10 23.86 -22.25 15.72
CA ILE A 10 23.39 -20.89 15.96
C ILE A 10 22.62 -20.78 17.28
N PHE A 11 21.70 -21.69 17.59
CA PHE A 11 20.85 -21.61 18.78
C PHE A 11 21.50 -22.14 20.08
N LYS A 12 22.71 -22.69 19.97
CA LYS A 12 23.45 -23.24 21.12
C LYS A 12 23.78 -22.15 22.15
N ASN A 13 23.16 -22.24 23.33
CA ASN A 13 23.28 -21.28 24.45
C ASN A 13 22.99 -19.82 24.05
N LYS A 14 22.16 -19.61 23.02
CA LYS A 14 21.80 -18.30 22.50
C LYS A 14 20.29 -18.16 22.38
N ALA A 15 19.85 -16.92 22.45
CA ALA A 15 18.52 -16.44 22.08
C ALA A 15 18.69 -15.13 21.31
N PHE A 16 17.69 -14.76 20.53
CA PHE A 16 17.81 -13.64 19.60
C PHE A 16 16.71 -12.61 19.80
N GLN A 17 17.06 -11.35 19.59
CA GLN A 17 16.13 -10.24 19.58
C GLN A 17 16.29 -9.45 18.28
N ILE A 18 15.17 -9.09 17.67
CA ILE A 18 15.16 -8.13 16.55
C ILE A 18 14.98 -6.72 17.15
N PRO A 19 15.96 -5.81 17.00
CA PRO A 19 15.84 -4.45 17.54
C PRO A 19 14.76 -3.60 16.85
N ASP A 20 14.33 -2.52 17.50
CA ASP A 20 13.25 -1.65 17.00
C ASP A 20 13.61 -0.81 15.76
N TYR A 21 14.91 -0.63 15.51
CA TYR A 21 15.40 -0.02 14.27
C TYR A 21 15.34 -0.99 13.08
N GLN A 22 15.06 -2.28 13.31
CA GLN A 22 14.85 -3.22 12.22
C GLN A 22 13.40 -3.19 11.76
N ARG A 23 13.21 -3.42 10.45
CA ARG A 23 11.87 -3.55 9.90
C ARG A 23 11.17 -4.82 10.40
N GLY A 24 9.84 -4.78 10.38
CA GLY A 24 9.00 -5.94 10.67
C GLY A 24 9.15 -7.08 9.67
N TYR A 25 8.43 -8.19 9.92
CA TYR A 25 8.39 -9.32 9.00
C TYR A 25 7.74 -8.92 7.65
N ALA A 26 8.43 -9.18 6.55
CA ALA A 26 8.12 -8.64 5.23
C ALA A 26 8.27 -9.66 4.09
N TRP A 27 8.55 -10.93 4.40
CA TRP A 27 8.49 -12.01 3.41
C TRP A 27 7.03 -12.30 3.04
N GLU A 28 6.81 -12.36 1.74
CA GLU A 28 5.55 -12.69 1.09
C GLU A 28 5.62 -14.13 0.56
N THR A 29 4.55 -14.59 -0.09
CA THR A 29 4.42 -15.97 -0.56
C THR A 29 5.59 -16.42 -1.44
N GLU A 30 6.10 -15.57 -2.33
CA GLU A 30 7.23 -15.90 -3.21
C GLU A 30 8.49 -16.33 -2.41
N GLN A 31 8.90 -15.54 -1.42
CA GLN A 31 10.09 -15.86 -0.62
C GLN A 31 9.90 -17.10 0.27
N ILE A 32 8.67 -17.34 0.73
CA ILE A 32 8.33 -18.55 1.47
C ILE A 32 8.44 -19.78 0.56
N GLN A 33 7.95 -19.69 -0.68
CA GLN A 33 8.04 -20.78 -1.66
C GLN A 33 9.49 -21.05 -2.06
N ASP A 34 10.33 -20.02 -2.21
CA ASP A 34 11.77 -20.21 -2.44
C ASP A 34 12.43 -21.01 -1.32
N LEU A 35 12.17 -20.66 -0.05
CA LEU A 35 12.69 -21.41 1.09
C LEU A 35 12.19 -22.86 1.10
N LEU A 36 10.92 -23.09 0.76
CA LEU A 36 10.37 -24.45 0.67
C LEU A 36 11.08 -25.23 -0.44
N ASN A 37 11.26 -24.65 -1.62
CA ASN A 37 12.00 -25.27 -2.73
C ASN A 37 13.43 -25.65 -2.31
N ASP A 38 14.13 -24.79 -1.58
CA ASP A 38 15.47 -25.10 -1.05
C ASP A 38 15.48 -26.32 -0.13
N ILE A 39 14.45 -26.49 0.71
CA ILE A 39 14.28 -27.65 1.59
C ILE A 39 13.96 -28.91 0.78
N GLU A 40 13.11 -28.80 -0.25
CA GLU A 40 12.80 -29.94 -1.14
C GLU A 40 14.03 -30.39 -1.94
N ASP A 41 14.88 -29.46 -2.34
CA ASP A 41 16.12 -29.78 -3.05
C ASP A 41 17.13 -30.46 -2.12
N LEU A 42 17.22 -30.04 -0.85
CA LEU A 42 18.01 -30.77 0.17
C LEU A 42 17.50 -32.20 0.36
N GLU A 43 16.19 -32.40 0.44
CA GLU A 43 15.57 -33.73 0.53
C GLU A 43 16.00 -34.64 -0.64
N ARG A 44 16.11 -34.09 -1.86
CA ARG A 44 16.56 -34.84 -3.05
C ARG A 44 18.06 -35.11 -3.08
N LEU A 45 18.87 -34.19 -2.56
CA LEU A 45 20.34 -34.26 -2.58
C LEU A 45 20.92 -35.19 -1.50
N GLY A 46 20.16 -35.45 -0.44
CA GLY A 46 20.56 -36.34 0.65
C GLY A 46 21.38 -35.67 1.76
N PRO A 47 21.71 -36.40 2.83
CA PRO A 47 22.07 -35.83 4.13
C PRO A 47 23.44 -35.15 4.21
N ASP A 48 24.33 -35.39 3.24
CA ASP A 48 25.72 -34.90 3.26
C ASP A 48 25.88 -33.52 2.60
N LYS A 49 24.78 -32.91 2.15
CA LYS A 49 24.80 -31.60 1.47
C LYS A 49 24.25 -30.53 2.40
N LYS A 50 24.97 -29.40 2.45
CA LYS A 50 24.49 -28.17 3.08
C LYS A 50 24.03 -27.20 2.00
N HIS A 51 22.90 -26.56 2.23
CA HIS A 51 22.41 -25.46 1.40
C HIS A 51 22.85 -24.13 2.03
N TYR A 52 23.32 -23.19 1.22
CA TYR A 52 23.63 -21.84 1.71
C TYR A 52 22.36 -21.02 1.83
N THR A 53 21.87 -20.85 3.05
CA THR A 53 20.58 -20.17 3.32
C THR A 53 20.76 -18.66 3.46
N GLY A 54 21.98 -18.18 3.67
CA GLY A 54 22.29 -16.75 3.75
C GLY A 54 23.32 -16.42 4.82
N THR A 55 23.42 -15.13 5.11
CA THR A 55 24.28 -14.60 6.18
C THR A 55 23.41 -14.20 7.37
N LEU A 56 23.89 -14.48 8.58
CA LEU A 56 23.31 -14.03 9.84
C LEU A 56 24.33 -13.12 10.53
N VAL A 57 23.94 -11.86 10.73
CA VAL A 57 24.80 -10.87 11.38
C VAL A 57 24.19 -10.48 12.71
N LEU A 58 24.99 -10.60 13.77
CA LEU A 58 24.54 -10.45 15.14
C LEU A 58 25.37 -9.41 15.88
N HIS A 59 24.79 -8.78 16.88
CA HIS A 59 25.47 -7.88 17.77
C HIS A 59 25.24 -8.29 19.23
N LYS A 60 26.28 -8.22 20.05
CA LYS A 60 26.15 -8.29 21.51
C LYS A 60 25.54 -6.97 21.98
N GLY A 61 24.22 -6.86 21.89
CA GLY A 61 23.48 -5.73 22.45
C GLY A 61 23.68 -5.59 23.96
N GLN A 62 22.99 -4.63 24.58
CA GLN A 62 23.08 -4.38 26.03
C GLN A 62 22.14 -5.28 26.84
N HIS A 63 22.02 -6.55 26.46
CA HIS A 63 21.12 -7.50 27.13
C HIS A 63 21.84 -8.26 28.23
N GLU A 64 21.24 -8.31 29.42
CA GLU A 64 21.71 -9.24 30.44
C GLU A 64 21.44 -10.69 30.01
N PRO A 65 22.43 -11.59 30.14
CA PRO A 65 22.23 -13.00 29.82
C PRO A 65 21.14 -13.61 30.69
N ALA A 66 20.19 -14.31 30.06
CA ALA A 66 19.15 -15.02 30.78
C ALA A 66 19.74 -16.25 31.50
N ASN A 67 19.28 -16.51 32.73
CA ASN A 67 19.62 -17.72 33.47
C ASN A 67 18.41 -18.65 33.52
N VAL A 68 18.47 -19.74 32.76
CA VAL A 68 17.40 -20.75 32.73
C VAL A 68 17.96 -22.05 33.32
N LEU A 69 17.47 -22.43 34.50
CA LEU A 69 17.88 -23.66 35.20
C LEU A 69 19.40 -23.78 35.38
N GLY A 70 20.10 -22.67 35.67
CA GLY A 70 21.55 -22.65 35.86
C GLY A 70 22.37 -22.55 34.57
N GLN A 71 21.72 -22.56 33.40
CA GLN A 71 22.39 -22.33 32.11
C GLN A 71 22.32 -20.85 31.74
N LYS A 72 23.50 -20.27 31.44
CA LYS A 72 23.63 -18.90 30.93
C LYS A 72 23.34 -18.87 29.44
N ILE A 73 22.32 -18.12 29.04
CA ILE A 73 21.90 -17.94 27.65
C ILE A 73 22.16 -16.50 27.24
N ASN A 74 22.98 -16.32 26.20
CA ASN A 74 23.29 -14.99 25.68
C ASN A 74 22.17 -14.51 24.75
N ILE A 75 21.68 -13.30 24.96
CA ILE A 75 20.70 -12.66 24.08
C ILE A 75 21.47 -11.76 23.09
N LEU A 76 21.31 -12.02 21.80
CA LEU A 76 22.01 -11.30 20.73
C LEU A 76 21.00 -10.57 19.85
N ASP A 77 21.35 -9.36 19.44
CA ASP A 77 20.55 -8.57 18.50
C ASP A 77 20.82 -9.03 17.06
N ILE A 78 19.76 -9.22 16.28
CA ILE A 78 19.86 -9.56 14.86
C ILE A 78 19.99 -8.28 14.04
N VAL A 79 21.13 -8.15 13.36
CA VAL A 79 21.43 -7.03 12.44
C VAL A 79 21.02 -7.35 11.01
N ASP A 80 21.25 -8.59 10.56
CA ASP A 80 20.82 -9.09 9.26
C ASP A 80 20.45 -10.58 9.35
N GLY A 81 19.57 -11.03 8.45
CA GLY A 81 19.03 -12.40 8.45
C GLY A 81 17.73 -12.58 9.24
N GLN A 82 17.19 -11.48 9.79
CA GLN A 82 15.98 -11.47 10.60
C GLN A 82 14.76 -12.14 9.94
N GLN A 83 14.56 -11.94 8.63
CA GLN A 83 13.42 -12.48 7.91
C GLN A 83 13.52 -14.01 7.83
N ARG A 84 14.67 -14.52 7.38
CA ARG A 84 14.96 -15.96 7.28
C ARG A 84 14.81 -16.67 8.61
N LEU A 85 15.42 -16.11 9.66
CA LEU A 85 15.37 -16.72 10.98
C LEU A 85 13.94 -16.77 11.52
N THR A 86 13.18 -15.67 11.38
CA THR A 86 11.76 -15.63 11.75
C THR A 86 10.97 -16.68 11.00
N THR A 87 11.12 -16.77 9.67
CA THR A 87 10.42 -17.76 8.84
C THR A 87 10.72 -19.20 9.27
N LEU A 88 11.99 -19.51 9.57
CA LEU A 88 12.40 -20.85 10.03
C LEU A 88 11.81 -21.18 11.40
N ILE A 89 11.74 -20.22 12.32
CA ILE A 89 11.08 -20.40 13.61
C ILE A 89 9.57 -20.67 13.43
N ILE A 90 8.90 -19.99 12.49
CA ILE A 90 7.48 -20.26 12.19
C ILE A 90 7.29 -21.68 11.67
N LEU A 91 8.13 -22.13 10.72
CA LEU A 91 8.07 -23.48 10.18
C LEU A 91 8.32 -24.54 11.27
N LEU A 92 9.34 -24.37 12.10
CA LEU A 92 9.63 -25.26 13.22
C LEU A 92 8.47 -25.27 14.23
N ASN A 93 7.84 -24.13 14.50
CA ASN A 93 6.67 -24.08 15.36
C ASN A 93 5.49 -24.87 14.76
N CYS A 94 5.23 -24.76 13.46
CA CYS A 94 4.21 -25.58 12.80
C CYS A 94 4.51 -27.09 12.93
N ILE A 95 5.77 -27.50 12.78
CA ILE A 95 6.18 -28.90 12.99
C ILE A 95 5.98 -29.33 14.46
N VAL A 96 6.33 -28.49 15.43
CA VAL A 96 6.09 -28.76 16.86
C VAL A 96 4.60 -28.98 17.15
N LYS A 97 3.70 -28.23 16.49
CA LYS A 97 2.25 -28.41 16.64
C LYS A 97 1.78 -29.74 16.07
N GLU A 98 2.27 -30.15 14.90
CA GLU A 98 1.99 -31.48 14.35
C GLU A 98 2.49 -32.60 15.28
N LEU A 99 3.70 -32.47 15.83
CA LEU A 99 4.23 -33.45 16.78
C LEU A 99 3.42 -33.51 18.08
N LYS A 100 2.88 -32.38 18.56
CA LYS A 100 1.97 -32.36 19.73
C LYS A 100 0.65 -33.09 19.44
N GLN A 101 0.08 -32.94 18.24
CA GLN A 101 -1.08 -33.73 17.83
C GLN A 101 -0.78 -35.22 17.79
N LEU A 102 0.40 -35.62 17.28
CA LEU A 102 0.82 -37.03 17.30
C LEU A 102 1.05 -37.55 18.73
N ALA A 103 1.52 -36.69 19.64
CA ALA A 103 1.65 -37.04 21.05
C ALA A 103 0.29 -37.29 21.73
N GLU A 104 -0.76 -36.57 21.33
CA GLU A 104 -2.14 -36.84 21.80
C GLU A 104 -2.71 -38.15 21.26
N LEU A 105 -2.14 -38.67 20.16
CA LEU A 105 -2.46 -39.96 19.57
C LEU A 105 -1.52 -41.09 20.07
N ASP A 106 -0.76 -40.83 21.14
CA ASP A 106 0.17 -41.77 21.78
C ASP A 106 1.25 -42.34 20.82
N ILE A 107 1.67 -41.58 19.81
CA ILE A 107 2.82 -41.96 18.97
C ILE A 107 4.11 -41.93 19.80
N PRO A 108 4.94 -43.00 19.77
CA PRO A 108 6.22 -43.04 20.47
C PRO A 108 7.09 -41.83 20.19
N ASP A 109 7.77 -41.34 21.23
CA ASP A 109 8.74 -40.24 21.19
C ASP A 109 8.21 -38.86 20.72
N ALA A 110 6.96 -38.76 20.24
CA ALA A 110 6.37 -37.51 19.75
C ALA A 110 6.29 -36.44 20.84
N LYS A 111 5.93 -36.84 22.06
CA LYS A 111 5.86 -35.94 23.22
C LYS A 111 7.23 -35.40 23.63
N GLU A 112 8.24 -36.27 23.67
CA GLU A 112 9.60 -35.87 24.02
C GLU A 112 10.21 -34.98 22.94
N THR A 113 10.07 -35.38 21.67
CA THR A 113 10.58 -34.66 20.50
C THR A 113 9.97 -33.26 20.40
N SER A 114 8.65 -33.13 20.55
CA SER A 114 7.98 -31.82 20.53
C SER A 114 8.45 -30.90 21.66
N ASN A 115 8.64 -31.43 22.87
CA ASN A 115 9.14 -30.66 24.00
C ASN A 115 10.59 -30.20 23.80
N ASN A 116 11.45 -31.07 23.24
CA ASN A 116 12.85 -30.74 22.95
C ASN A 116 12.95 -29.64 21.89
N LEU A 117 12.22 -29.76 20.78
CA LEU A 117 12.20 -28.74 19.72
C LEU A 117 11.62 -27.41 20.21
N GLN A 118 10.54 -27.45 20.99
CA GLN A 118 9.98 -26.25 21.63
C GLN A 118 11.06 -25.54 22.46
N LYS A 119 11.78 -26.26 23.32
CA LYS A 119 12.79 -25.70 24.20
C LYS A 119 14.01 -25.14 23.43
N GLU A 120 14.45 -25.83 22.39
CA GLU A 120 15.66 -25.47 21.64
C GLU A 120 15.47 -24.25 20.73
N TYR A 121 14.36 -24.19 20.01
CA TYR A 121 14.18 -23.23 18.90
C TYR A 121 13.05 -22.22 19.12
N ILE A 122 12.01 -22.54 19.90
CA ILE A 122 10.84 -21.66 20.05
C ILE A 122 10.90 -20.88 21.36
N GLY A 123 11.09 -21.59 22.47
CA GLY A 123 11.05 -21.05 23.81
C GLY A 123 9.70 -21.21 24.50
N ASP A 124 9.61 -20.67 25.71
CA ASP A 124 8.44 -20.68 26.59
C ASP A 124 8.32 -19.34 27.35
N GLU A 125 7.40 -19.26 28.31
CA GLU A 125 7.19 -18.05 29.12
C GLU A 125 8.45 -17.56 29.86
N ARG A 126 9.43 -18.46 30.12
CA ARG A 126 10.67 -18.10 30.81
C ARG A 126 11.69 -17.51 29.86
N LEU A 127 11.76 -18.03 28.63
CA LEU A 127 12.65 -17.51 27.61
C LEU A 127 12.13 -17.82 26.21
N GLN A 128 11.83 -16.77 25.45
CA GLN A 128 11.63 -16.86 24.01
C GLN A 128 12.98 -16.97 23.30
N LYS A 129 13.08 -17.88 22.33
CA LYS A 129 14.31 -18.08 21.56
C LYS A 129 14.50 -17.03 20.46
N LEU A 130 13.40 -16.44 20.01
CA LEU A 130 13.36 -15.30 19.12
C LEU A 130 12.29 -14.32 19.59
N SER A 131 12.69 -13.08 19.85
CA SER A 131 11.78 -11.95 20.07
C SER A 131 11.84 -11.02 18.87
N LEU A 132 10.69 -10.65 18.32
CA LEU A 132 10.62 -9.64 17.26
C LEU A 132 10.69 -8.22 17.86
N ASN A 133 10.69 -7.19 17.01
CA ASN A 133 10.63 -5.80 17.46
C ASN A 133 9.37 -5.52 18.30
N SER A 134 9.43 -4.49 19.14
CA SER A 134 8.40 -4.18 20.14
C SER A 134 7.00 -4.03 19.55
N SER A 135 6.90 -3.46 18.35
CA SER A 135 5.63 -3.25 17.63
C SER A 135 4.92 -4.54 17.19
N ILE A 136 5.65 -5.65 17.00
CA ILE A 136 5.10 -6.88 16.38
C ILE A 136 5.21 -8.10 17.31
N ASN A 137 6.13 -8.05 18.29
CA ASN A 137 6.45 -9.22 19.13
C ASN A 137 5.22 -9.82 19.82
N ARG A 138 4.32 -8.98 20.33
CA ARG A 138 3.10 -9.46 21.00
C ARG A 138 2.23 -10.28 20.04
N PHE A 139 2.01 -9.76 18.83
CA PHE A 139 1.23 -10.44 17.79
C PHE A 139 1.89 -11.78 17.39
N PHE A 140 3.22 -11.79 17.24
CA PHE A 140 3.99 -12.98 16.93
C PHE A 140 3.83 -14.07 17.99
N ILE A 141 4.03 -13.73 19.27
CA ILE A 141 3.91 -14.70 20.35
C ILE A 141 2.47 -15.21 20.48
N ASP A 142 1.49 -14.32 20.59
CA ASP A 142 0.11 -14.71 20.88
C ASP A 142 -0.51 -15.49 19.71
N HIS A 143 -0.38 -14.99 18.47
CA HIS A 143 -1.12 -15.53 17.33
C HIS A 143 -0.31 -16.49 16.47
N ILE A 144 1.02 -16.32 16.38
CA ILE A 144 1.84 -17.19 15.53
C ILE A 144 2.38 -18.38 16.32
N ILE A 145 2.93 -18.15 17.50
CA ILE A 145 3.51 -19.20 18.35
C ILE A 145 2.42 -19.93 19.16
N CYS A 146 1.60 -19.17 19.89
CA CYS A 146 0.61 -19.72 20.83
C CYS A 146 -0.73 -20.11 20.19
N ASP A 147 -0.97 -19.80 18.91
CA ASP A 147 -2.24 -20.08 18.20
C ASP A 147 -3.49 -19.45 18.85
N GLN A 148 -3.36 -18.31 19.53
CA GLN A 148 -4.54 -17.54 19.94
C GLN A 148 -5.33 -17.08 18.70
N PRO A 149 -6.67 -16.94 18.81
CA PRO A 149 -7.53 -16.55 17.68
C PRO A 149 -6.94 -15.36 16.92
N ASN A 150 -6.88 -15.48 15.59
CA ASN A 150 -6.30 -14.45 14.74
C ASN A 150 -7.15 -13.17 14.83
N PRO A 151 -6.61 -12.05 15.34
CA PRO A 151 -7.29 -10.78 15.24
C PRO A 151 -7.12 -10.26 13.80
N ASP A 152 -7.89 -9.22 13.47
CA ASP A 152 -7.68 -8.51 12.21
C ASP A 152 -6.27 -7.89 12.20
N PRO A 153 -5.45 -8.13 11.15
CA PRO A 153 -4.07 -7.67 11.13
C PRO A 153 -4.01 -6.15 10.98
N GLU A 154 -3.56 -5.46 12.03
CA GLU A 154 -3.39 -4.00 12.05
C GLU A 154 -2.18 -3.48 11.26
N LEU A 155 -1.13 -4.29 11.11
CA LEU A 155 0.11 -3.93 10.43
C LEU A 155 0.40 -4.87 9.26
N PRO A 156 1.12 -4.41 8.21
CA PRO A 156 1.53 -5.29 7.11
C PRO A 156 2.29 -6.54 7.57
N ALA A 157 3.14 -6.40 8.59
CA ALA A 157 3.87 -7.53 9.16
C ALA A 157 2.96 -8.57 9.82
N HIS A 158 1.85 -8.17 10.45
CA HIS A 158 0.87 -9.09 11.03
C HIS A 158 0.28 -9.99 9.94
N ARG A 159 -0.10 -9.39 8.80
CA ARG A 159 -0.62 -10.11 7.63
C ARG A 159 0.41 -11.07 7.06
N ASN A 160 1.66 -10.63 6.91
CA ASN A 160 2.74 -11.47 6.37
C ASN A 160 3.08 -12.64 7.29
N LEU A 161 3.08 -12.44 8.62
CA LEU A 161 3.30 -13.50 9.60
C LEU A 161 2.18 -14.56 9.54
N LEU A 162 0.92 -14.13 9.47
CA LEU A 162 -0.23 -15.03 9.30
C LEU A 162 -0.13 -15.81 7.97
N ASN A 163 0.24 -15.13 6.88
CA ASN A 163 0.45 -15.76 5.58
C ASN A 163 1.54 -16.83 5.65
N ALA A 164 2.70 -16.55 6.26
CA ALA A 164 3.78 -17.52 6.41
C ALA A 164 3.33 -18.78 7.17
N LYS A 165 2.65 -18.58 8.31
CA LYS A 165 2.08 -19.67 9.10
C LYS A 165 1.09 -20.52 8.29
N GLU A 166 0.22 -19.88 7.52
CA GLU A 166 -0.78 -20.57 6.72
C GLU A 166 -0.15 -21.33 5.54
N GLU A 167 0.84 -20.76 4.87
CA GLU A 167 1.59 -21.43 3.81
C GLU A 167 2.34 -22.67 4.35
N PHE A 168 2.94 -22.60 5.53
CA PHE A 168 3.57 -23.78 6.15
C PHE A 168 2.56 -24.84 6.58
N ARG A 169 1.38 -24.45 7.08
CA ARG A 169 0.29 -25.39 7.35
C ARG A 169 -0.16 -26.11 6.09
N LYS A 170 -0.36 -25.38 4.98
CA LYS A 170 -0.70 -25.98 3.68
C LYS A 170 0.39 -26.93 3.21
N TYR A 171 1.66 -26.52 3.31
CA TYR A 171 2.80 -27.34 2.94
C TYR A 171 2.81 -28.66 3.73
N LEU A 172 2.75 -28.61 5.06
CA LEU A 172 2.73 -29.80 5.92
C LEU A 172 1.50 -30.68 5.66
N ASN A 173 0.30 -30.09 5.50
CA ASN A 173 -0.92 -30.84 5.17
C ASN A 173 -0.82 -31.55 3.81
N SER A 174 -0.21 -30.91 2.81
CA SER A 174 0.02 -31.51 1.50
C SER A 174 0.99 -32.70 1.54
N ARG A 175 1.93 -32.70 2.49
CA ARG A 175 2.88 -33.80 2.74
C ARG A 175 2.21 -34.93 3.53
N LYS A 176 1.52 -34.59 4.62
CA LYS A 176 0.76 -35.52 5.46
C LYS A 176 -0.26 -36.32 4.65
N SER A 177 -0.97 -35.69 3.71
CA SER A 177 -1.98 -36.38 2.88
C SER A 177 -1.41 -37.46 1.94
N LYS A 178 -0.10 -37.48 1.71
CA LYS A 178 0.60 -38.50 0.91
C LYS A 178 1.13 -39.65 1.76
N ILE A 179 1.03 -39.56 3.09
CA ILE A 179 1.55 -40.53 4.05
C ILE A 179 0.37 -41.25 4.71
N GLN A 180 0.43 -42.58 4.76
CA GLN A 180 -0.72 -43.40 5.12
C GLN A 180 -0.87 -43.62 6.63
N ASP A 181 0.21 -43.47 7.40
CA ASP A 181 0.25 -43.81 8.82
C ASP A 181 0.91 -42.71 9.67
N ASN A 182 0.45 -42.57 10.91
CA ASN A 182 0.90 -41.54 11.84
C ASN A 182 2.37 -41.72 12.27
N GLN A 183 2.87 -42.96 12.35
CA GLN A 183 4.29 -43.22 12.63
C GLN A 183 5.17 -42.77 11.47
N GLN A 184 4.75 -43.07 10.22
CA GLN A 184 5.47 -42.60 9.04
C GLN A 184 5.46 -41.06 8.95
N TRP A 185 4.37 -40.41 9.39
CA TRP A 185 4.32 -38.96 9.46
C TRP A 185 5.28 -38.41 10.51
N PHE A 186 5.37 -39.04 11.69
CA PHE A 186 6.36 -38.71 12.71
C PHE A 186 7.79 -38.81 12.17
N ASP A 187 8.12 -39.92 11.50
CA ASP A 187 9.46 -40.14 10.93
C ASP A 187 9.79 -39.08 9.86
N HIS A 188 8.80 -38.71 9.04
CA HIS A 188 8.97 -37.65 8.03
C HIS A 188 9.17 -36.26 8.67
N LEU A 189 8.43 -35.93 9.74
CA LEU A 189 8.64 -34.69 10.47
C LEU A 189 10.04 -34.62 11.09
N LEU A 190 10.53 -35.73 11.66
CA LEU A 190 11.88 -35.81 12.22
C LEU A 190 12.94 -35.62 11.13
N TYR A 191 12.71 -36.21 9.96
CA TYR A 191 13.57 -36.00 8.79
C TYR A 191 13.60 -34.52 8.35
N LEU A 192 12.44 -33.87 8.21
CA LEU A 192 12.36 -32.44 7.87
C LEU A 192 13.07 -31.57 8.91
N VAL A 193 12.90 -31.87 10.20
CA VAL A 193 13.63 -31.19 11.29
C VAL A 193 15.13 -31.37 11.13
N GLY A 194 15.60 -32.55 10.76
CA GLY A 194 17.01 -32.80 10.44
C GLY A 194 17.52 -31.93 9.30
N LEU A 195 16.78 -31.82 8.20
CA LEU A 195 17.13 -30.95 7.06
C LEU A 195 17.23 -29.49 7.50
N ILE A 196 16.19 -28.99 8.16
CA ILE A 196 16.10 -27.59 8.59
C ILE A 196 17.22 -27.27 9.59
N THR A 197 17.41 -28.11 10.60
CA THR A 197 18.28 -27.79 11.73
C THR A 197 19.76 -28.05 11.46
N SER A 198 20.10 -28.97 10.54
CA SER A 198 21.47 -29.46 10.32
C SER A 198 22.02 -29.20 8.91
N GLN A 199 21.18 -28.96 7.90
CA GLN A 199 21.62 -28.82 6.50
C GLN A 199 21.43 -27.41 5.92
N LEU A 200 20.54 -26.60 6.50
CA LEU A 200 20.49 -25.16 6.22
C LEU A 200 21.69 -24.47 6.90
N GLY A 201 22.63 -24.00 6.08
CA GLY A 201 23.90 -23.43 6.49
C GLY A 201 23.94 -21.92 6.34
N PHE A 202 24.39 -21.24 7.39
CA PHE A 202 24.53 -19.79 7.46
C PHE A 202 25.98 -19.37 7.56
N VAL A 203 26.31 -18.27 6.91
CA VAL A 203 27.52 -17.53 7.26
C VAL A 203 27.20 -16.72 8.51
N TYR A 204 27.82 -17.10 9.63
CA TYR A 204 27.64 -16.44 10.92
C TYR A 204 28.69 -15.34 11.10
N TYR A 205 28.25 -14.12 11.43
CA TYR A 205 29.13 -13.01 11.78
C TYR A 205 28.64 -12.30 13.04
N GLU A 206 29.52 -12.14 14.02
CA GLU A 206 29.23 -11.41 15.26
C GLU A 206 30.02 -10.10 15.26
N VAL A 207 29.30 -8.98 15.32
CA VAL A 207 29.86 -7.63 15.29
C VAL A 207 30.09 -7.17 16.73
N GLU A 208 31.33 -6.82 17.06
CA GLU A 208 31.69 -6.32 18.39
C GLU A 208 31.32 -4.84 18.58
N ASN A 209 31.46 -4.01 17.54
CA ASN A 209 31.25 -2.56 17.62
C ASN A 209 29.95 -2.12 16.95
N GLU A 210 29.13 -1.37 17.69
CA GLU A 210 27.85 -0.82 17.22
C GLU A 210 28.02 0.13 16.01
N ALA A 211 29.16 0.82 15.87
CA ALA A 211 29.43 1.66 14.71
C ALA A 211 29.56 0.85 13.40
N ASP A 212 30.08 -0.38 13.49
CA ASP A 212 30.24 -1.27 12.34
C ASP A 212 28.92 -1.92 11.94
N VAL A 213 27.99 -2.10 12.90
CA VAL A 213 26.62 -2.58 12.67
C VAL A 213 25.90 -1.69 11.65
N GLY A 214 25.99 -0.36 11.79
CA GLY A 214 25.33 0.58 10.88
C GLY A 214 25.87 0.53 9.44
N ILE A 215 27.19 0.42 9.28
CA ILE A 215 27.83 0.31 7.95
C ILE A 215 27.50 -1.03 7.31
N MET A 216 27.61 -2.11 8.08
CA MET A 216 27.29 -3.46 7.64
C MET A 216 25.82 -3.59 7.24
N PHE A 217 24.91 -2.96 7.99
CA PHE A 217 23.50 -2.87 7.67
C PHE A 217 23.23 -2.20 6.32
N GLU A 218 23.85 -1.06 6.03
CA GLU A 218 23.67 -0.37 4.73
C GLU A 218 24.16 -1.22 3.54
N VAL A 219 25.28 -1.94 3.70
CA VAL A 219 25.88 -2.75 2.62
C VAL A 219 25.13 -4.07 2.38
N MET A 220 24.65 -4.75 3.42
CA MET A 220 23.99 -6.05 3.27
C MET A 220 22.53 -5.94 2.81
N ASN A 221 21.80 -4.90 3.24
CA ASN A 221 20.42 -4.67 2.79
C ASN A 221 20.32 -4.38 1.28
N ALA A 222 21.41 -3.95 0.63
CA ALA A 222 21.45 -3.76 -0.82
C ALA A 222 21.27 -5.07 -1.63
N ARG A 223 21.39 -6.25 -0.99
CA ARG A 223 21.30 -7.57 -1.66
C ARG A 223 20.00 -8.34 -1.35
N GLY A 224 19.22 -7.92 -0.35
CA GLY A 224 17.93 -8.52 0.03
C GLY A 224 16.71 -7.72 -0.47
N LYS A 225 15.50 -7.99 0.05
CA LYS A 225 14.33 -7.14 -0.22
C LYS A 225 14.62 -5.73 0.28
N GLN A 226 14.77 -4.80 -0.66
CA GLN A 226 15.26 -3.45 -0.40
C GLN A 226 14.43 -2.73 0.67
N LEU A 227 15.10 -1.92 1.48
CA LEU A 227 14.43 -1.05 2.43
C LEU A 227 13.67 0.06 1.70
N THR A 228 12.44 0.34 2.15
CA THR A 228 11.69 1.50 1.68
C THR A 228 12.42 2.79 2.11
N GLN A 229 12.16 3.91 1.45
CA GLN A 229 12.69 5.20 1.89
C GLN A 229 12.19 5.55 3.29
N LEU A 230 10.96 5.15 3.62
CA LEU A 230 10.36 5.32 4.94
C LEU A 230 11.15 4.55 6.03
N GLU A 231 11.54 3.31 5.75
CA GLU A 231 12.39 2.52 6.65
C GLU A 231 13.79 3.14 6.82
N LYS A 232 14.41 3.59 5.73
CA LYS A 232 15.72 4.28 5.80
C LYS A 232 15.66 5.54 6.65
N VAL A 233 14.59 6.34 6.51
CA VAL A 233 14.35 7.52 7.34
C VAL A 233 14.18 7.13 8.81
N LYS A 234 13.41 6.08 9.14
CA LYS A 234 13.25 5.59 10.52
C LYS A 234 14.60 5.32 11.17
N ASN A 235 15.43 4.55 10.48
CA ASN A 235 16.70 4.08 10.99
C ASN A 235 17.65 5.24 11.23
N TYR A 236 17.61 6.25 10.35
CA TYR A 236 18.38 7.46 10.55
C TYR A 236 17.91 8.29 11.74
N LEU A 237 16.60 8.43 11.96
CA LEU A 237 16.08 9.13 13.15
C LEU A 237 16.45 8.40 14.45
N MET A 238 16.37 7.06 14.47
CA MET A 238 16.84 6.24 15.59
C MET A 238 18.33 6.45 15.86
N TYR A 239 19.15 6.43 14.79
CA TYR A 239 20.59 6.66 14.88
C TYR A 239 20.92 8.04 15.46
N ILE A 240 20.28 9.10 14.95
CA ILE A 240 20.51 10.45 15.49
C ILE A 240 20.06 10.54 16.94
N GLY A 241 18.90 9.96 17.29
CA GLY A 241 18.39 9.94 18.66
C GLY A 241 19.44 9.43 19.64
N GLY A 242 20.08 8.30 19.33
CA GLY A 242 21.16 7.71 20.13
C GLY A 242 22.46 8.52 20.19
N LYS A 243 22.66 9.49 19.29
CA LYS A 243 23.84 10.38 19.28
C LYS A 243 23.61 11.73 19.96
N VAL A 244 22.35 12.13 20.11
CA VAL A 244 21.96 13.46 20.57
C VAL A 244 21.65 13.47 22.07
N SER A 245 21.34 12.33 22.65
CA SER A 245 20.88 12.23 24.03
C SER A 245 21.86 11.44 24.89
N ASP A 246 22.59 12.15 25.76
CA ASP A 246 23.34 11.55 26.88
C ASP A 246 22.42 11.21 28.08
N ASP A 247 21.15 11.63 28.03
CA ASP A 247 20.12 11.32 29.02
C ASP A 247 19.30 10.10 28.55
N GLU A 248 19.51 8.95 29.19
CA GLU A 248 18.77 7.72 28.90
C GLU A 248 17.24 7.91 28.87
N ARG A 249 16.69 8.80 29.70
CA ARG A 249 15.24 9.01 29.76
C ARG A 249 14.72 9.76 28.54
N ALA A 250 15.44 10.76 28.08
CA ALA A 250 15.11 11.50 26.87
C ALA A 250 15.27 10.59 25.63
N LEU A 251 16.33 9.78 25.56
CA LEU A 251 16.53 8.79 24.51
C LEU A 251 15.37 7.78 24.43
N ARG A 252 14.97 7.21 25.57
CA ARG A 252 13.83 6.27 25.62
C ARG A 252 12.53 6.93 25.17
N THR A 253 12.31 8.20 25.56
CA THR A 253 11.12 8.95 25.17
C THR A 253 11.07 9.16 23.66
N LEU A 254 12.16 9.65 23.06
CA LEU A 254 12.27 9.86 21.62
C LEU A 254 12.15 8.56 20.82
N THR A 255 12.81 7.49 21.28
CA THR A 255 12.73 6.16 20.65
C THR A 255 11.28 5.68 20.59
N ARG A 256 10.54 5.84 21.68
CA ARG A 256 9.11 5.53 21.74
C ARG A 256 8.31 6.41 20.78
N GLU A 257 8.54 7.72 20.75
CA GLU A 257 7.82 8.62 19.84
C GLU A 257 8.08 8.31 18.36
N ILE A 258 9.31 7.93 18.00
CA ILE A 258 9.64 7.44 16.66
C ILE A 258 8.83 6.17 16.37
N ASN A 259 8.87 5.17 17.25
CA ASN A 259 8.13 3.93 17.04
C ASN A 259 6.62 4.15 16.94
N ASP A 260 6.03 4.97 17.82
CA ASP A 260 4.60 5.29 17.82
C ASP A 260 4.19 6.04 16.56
N THR A 261 5.03 6.95 16.07
CA THR A 261 4.79 7.67 14.82
C THR A 261 4.83 6.72 13.62
N TRP A 262 5.79 5.79 13.58
CA TRP A 262 5.85 4.78 12.53
C TRP A 262 4.67 3.83 12.56
N HIS A 263 4.22 3.43 13.75
CA HIS A 263 3.01 2.64 13.91
C HIS A 263 1.81 3.37 13.32
N GLN A 264 1.61 4.65 13.67
CA GLN A 264 0.53 5.47 13.13
C GLN A 264 0.61 5.62 11.60
N VAL A 265 1.81 5.81 11.05
CA VAL A 265 2.01 5.90 9.60
C VAL A 265 1.61 4.59 8.92
N LEU A 266 2.12 3.45 9.39
CA LEU A 266 1.82 2.14 8.79
C LEU A 266 0.35 1.77 8.92
N GLN A 267 -0.27 2.04 10.07
CA GLN A 267 -1.71 1.83 10.27
C GLN A 267 -2.53 2.70 9.31
N ALA A 268 -2.16 3.98 9.14
CA ALA A 268 -2.83 4.85 8.19
C ALA A 268 -2.64 4.40 6.73
N MET A 269 -1.52 3.75 6.37
CA MET A 269 -1.36 3.11 5.06
C MET A 269 -2.33 1.94 4.87
N VAL A 270 -2.50 1.10 5.90
CA VAL A 270 -3.48 0.01 5.86
C VAL A 270 -4.90 0.56 5.70
N ASP A 271 -5.24 1.60 6.47
CA ASP A 271 -6.54 2.28 6.40
C ASP A 271 -6.80 2.96 5.06
N ALA A 272 -5.76 3.45 4.39
CA ALA A 272 -5.83 4.09 3.09
C ALA A 272 -6.12 3.09 1.96
N GLY A 273 -5.86 1.79 2.18
CA GLY A 273 -6.16 0.71 1.24
C GLY A 273 -5.06 0.46 0.21
N THR A 274 -5.41 -0.27 -0.86
CA THR A 274 -4.44 -0.80 -1.85
C THR A 274 -3.69 0.24 -2.67
N ASP A 275 -4.20 1.47 -2.71
CA ASP A 275 -3.59 2.56 -3.48
C ASP A 275 -2.51 3.32 -2.69
N ALA A 276 -2.33 2.99 -1.41
CA ALA A 276 -1.32 3.60 -0.56
C ALA A 276 0.07 3.03 -0.87
N ASP A 277 1.04 3.93 -1.03
CA ASP A 277 2.45 3.58 -1.26
C ASP A 277 3.34 4.41 -0.33
N GLU A 278 4.17 3.73 0.47
CA GLU A 278 5.00 4.36 1.51
C GLU A 278 5.96 5.39 0.93
N ASP A 279 6.63 5.06 -0.18
CA ASP A 279 7.63 5.92 -0.79
C ASP A 279 6.97 7.12 -1.49
N GLN A 280 5.79 6.92 -2.09
CA GLN A 280 4.99 7.99 -2.69
C GLN A 280 4.46 8.95 -1.63
N PHE A 281 3.94 8.42 -0.52
CA PHE A 281 3.57 9.22 0.64
C PHE A 281 4.75 10.05 1.12
N LEU A 282 5.90 9.42 1.34
CA LEU A 282 7.08 10.12 1.86
C LEU A 282 7.58 11.20 0.90
N ARG A 283 7.49 10.98 -0.42
CA ARG A 283 7.76 12.03 -1.43
C ARG A 283 6.79 13.20 -1.31
N TYR A 284 5.50 12.94 -1.09
CA TYR A 284 4.50 14.00 -0.92
C TYR A 284 4.68 14.75 0.38
N HIS A 285 4.92 14.05 1.48
CA HIS A 285 5.27 14.63 2.78
C HIS A 285 6.50 15.53 2.68
N TRP A 286 7.59 15.06 2.06
CA TRP A 286 8.80 15.87 1.91
C TRP A 286 8.55 17.14 1.11
N ALA A 287 7.74 17.06 0.05
CA ALA A 287 7.39 18.21 -0.78
C ALA A 287 6.63 19.32 -0.02
N ILE A 288 5.98 18.98 1.09
CA ILE A 288 5.18 19.91 1.90
C ILE A 288 5.81 20.16 3.29
N TYR A 289 6.88 19.47 3.64
CA TYR A 289 7.55 19.63 4.92
C TYR A 289 8.26 21.00 4.98
N PRO A 290 7.91 21.88 5.95
CA PRO A 290 8.51 23.21 6.04
C PRO A 290 10.04 23.23 6.19
N GLY A 291 10.61 22.17 6.77
CA GLY A 291 12.07 22.03 6.93
C GLY A 291 12.79 21.46 5.71
N ALA A 292 12.10 21.17 4.61
CA ALA A 292 12.72 20.69 3.38
C ALA A 292 13.50 21.83 2.68
N GLU A 293 14.67 21.49 2.12
CA GLU A 293 15.45 22.45 1.34
C GLU A 293 14.76 22.78 0.01
N TRP A 294 15.04 23.99 -0.49
CA TRP A 294 14.57 24.46 -1.79
C TRP A 294 15.74 24.47 -2.77
N TYR A 295 15.55 23.88 -3.96
CA TYR A 295 16.58 23.92 -5.00
C TYR A 295 16.77 25.36 -5.55
N GLN A 296 15.70 26.16 -5.51
CA GLN A 296 15.59 27.58 -5.89
C GLN A 296 14.45 28.25 -5.08
N GLU A 297 14.41 29.59 -4.96
CA GLU A 297 13.44 30.37 -4.14
C GLU A 297 11.95 29.96 -4.27
N ASN A 298 11.57 29.23 -5.33
CA ASN A 298 10.18 28.81 -5.58
C ASN A 298 10.02 27.34 -6.05
N ARG A 299 11.00 26.47 -5.81
CA ARG A 299 10.89 25.02 -6.13
C ARG A 299 11.32 24.13 -4.95
N PRO A 300 10.38 23.41 -4.29
CA PRO A 300 10.74 22.47 -3.24
C PRO A 300 11.54 21.30 -3.83
N ASP A 301 12.46 20.75 -3.05
CA ASP A 301 13.26 19.60 -3.44
C ASP A 301 12.37 18.39 -3.77
N ARG A 302 12.51 17.86 -4.97
CA ARG A 302 11.81 16.65 -5.46
C ARG A 302 12.74 15.45 -5.53
N THR A 303 13.78 15.46 -4.70
CA THR A 303 14.65 14.31 -4.52
C THR A 303 13.81 13.05 -4.35
N PHE A 304 14.18 12.01 -5.09
CA PHE A 304 13.63 10.68 -4.90
C PHE A 304 14.33 9.95 -3.74
N ASP A 305 15.48 10.45 -3.30
CA ASP A 305 16.23 9.97 -2.15
C ASP A 305 15.92 10.86 -0.93
N ILE A 306 14.74 10.63 -0.35
CA ILE A 306 14.25 11.39 0.80
C ILE A 306 15.14 11.14 2.02
N HIS A 307 15.64 9.91 2.19
CA HIS A 307 16.56 9.58 3.26
C HIS A 307 17.83 10.46 3.23
N LYS A 308 18.43 10.67 2.06
CA LYS A 308 19.58 11.59 1.92
C LYS A 308 19.21 13.04 2.23
N ALA A 309 18.00 13.47 1.87
CA ALA A 309 17.51 14.81 2.12
C ALA A 309 17.28 15.06 3.62
N VAL A 310 16.62 14.13 4.31
CA VAL A 310 16.45 14.13 5.78
C VAL A 310 17.82 14.13 6.47
N LYS A 311 18.77 13.30 6.00
CA LYS A 311 20.17 13.28 6.46
C LYS A 311 20.85 14.63 6.37
N LYS A 312 20.54 15.43 5.35
CA LYS A 312 21.10 16.77 5.18
C LYS A 312 20.44 17.78 6.13
N THR A 313 19.11 17.75 6.24
CA THR A 313 18.33 18.68 7.09
C THR A 313 18.59 18.47 8.59
N LEU A 314 18.64 17.20 9.03
CA LEU A 314 18.77 16.80 10.44
C LEU A 314 20.21 16.39 10.80
N ASN A 315 21.23 16.97 10.15
CA ASN A 315 22.62 16.60 10.36
C ASN A 315 23.25 17.19 11.65
N LEU A 316 24.05 16.37 12.33
CA LEU A 316 24.95 16.72 13.43
C LEU A 316 26.13 17.63 13.01
N ARG A 317 26.52 17.62 11.73
CA ARG A 317 27.76 18.26 11.25
C ARG A 317 27.73 19.79 11.14
N ASN A 318 26.56 20.43 11.31
CA ASN A 318 26.39 21.87 11.08
C ASN A 318 26.48 22.73 12.35
N GLY A 319 27.09 22.23 13.44
CA GLY A 319 27.21 22.99 14.69
C GLY A 319 25.89 23.20 15.46
N LYS A 320 24.83 22.46 15.08
CA LYS A 320 23.57 22.41 15.83
C LYS A 320 23.80 21.75 17.18
N SER A 321 23.25 22.33 18.24
CA SER A 321 23.21 21.72 19.56
C SER A 321 22.33 20.48 19.58
N SER A 322 22.55 19.58 20.55
CA SER A 322 21.73 18.39 20.75
C SER A 322 20.23 18.73 20.85
N ILE A 323 19.87 19.82 21.53
CA ILE A 323 18.47 20.21 21.71
C ILE A 323 17.82 20.68 20.40
N GLU A 324 18.56 21.38 19.54
CA GLU A 324 18.05 21.79 18.22
C GLU A 324 17.77 20.58 17.33
N ILE A 325 18.59 19.54 17.42
CA ILE A 325 18.40 18.31 16.65
C ILE A 325 17.21 17.54 17.20
N PHE A 326 17.10 17.42 18.52
CA PHE A 326 15.94 16.79 19.19
C PHE A 326 14.63 17.45 18.74
N ASN A 327 14.53 18.77 18.87
CA ASN A 327 13.35 19.54 18.42
C ASN A 327 13.11 19.37 16.90
N GLY A 328 14.18 19.27 16.10
CA GLY A 328 14.09 19.00 14.67
C GLY A 328 13.46 17.64 14.36
N VAL A 329 13.82 16.61 15.12
CA VAL A 329 13.24 15.26 15.02
C VAL A 329 11.77 15.30 15.44
N GLU A 330 11.43 15.90 16.59
CA GLU A 330 10.04 16.01 17.05
C GLU A 330 9.15 16.73 16.02
N ASN A 331 9.61 17.86 15.46
CA ASN A 331 8.90 18.59 14.42
C ASN A 331 8.71 17.75 13.15
N TYR A 332 9.72 16.95 12.77
CA TYR A 332 9.62 16.05 11.64
C TYR A 332 8.59 14.93 11.90
N LEU A 333 8.62 14.30 13.07
CA LEU A 333 7.65 13.28 13.49
C LEU A 333 6.22 13.82 13.48
N GLU A 334 6.00 15.02 14.03
CA GLU A 334 4.69 15.65 14.02
C GLU A 334 4.18 15.94 12.61
N SER A 335 5.05 16.42 11.72
CA SER A 335 4.70 16.65 10.32
C SER A 335 4.33 15.36 9.57
N LEU A 336 4.98 14.23 9.88
CA LEU A 336 4.64 12.91 9.33
C LEU A 336 3.25 12.48 9.80
N ARG A 337 2.95 12.61 11.09
CA ARG A 337 1.63 12.27 11.66
C ARG A 337 0.49 13.06 11.01
N ASN A 338 0.68 14.36 10.83
CA ASN A 338 -0.36 15.20 10.22
C ASN A 338 -0.52 14.93 8.72
N SER A 339 0.58 14.69 8.02
CA SER A 339 0.55 14.40 6.59
C SER A 339 -0.05 13.03 6.28
N VAL A 340 0.20 12.00 7.11
CA VAL A 340 -0.34 10.67 6.85
C VAL A 340 -1.85 10.61 7.06
N ARG A 341 -2.40 11.40 8.00
CA ARG A 341 -3.85 11.55 8.17
C ARG A 341 -4.50 12.16 6.92
N ALA A 342 -3.92 13.25 6.40
CA ALA A 342 -4.40 13.87 5.17
C ALA A 342 -4.32 12.90 3.97
N TYR A 343 -3.20 12.18 3.85
CA TYR A 343 -3.01 11.20 2.78
C TYR A 343 -4.03 10.06 2.84
N ARG A 344 -4.26 9.49 4.04
CA ARG A 344 -5.26 8.45 4.28
C ARG A 344 -6.66 8.91 3.87
N ASP A 345 -7.10 10.07 4.35
CA ASP A 345 -8.44 10.58 4.08
C ASP A 345 -8.66 10.90 2.59
N LEU A 346 -7.62 11.39 1.91
CA LEU A 346 -7.69 11.67 0.47
C LEU A 346 -7.73 10.37 -0.36
N LEU A 347 -7.11 9.29 0.10
CA LEU A 347 -7.13 7.99 -0.60
C LEU A 347 -8.36 7.15 -0.27
N ASN A 348 -8.78 7.16 0.99
CA ASN A 348 -9.95 6.47 1.51
C ASN A 348 -10.88 7.45 2.27
N PRO A 349 -11.61 8.31 1.55
CA PRO A 349 -12.48 9.32 2.17
C PRO A 349 -13.67 8.72 2.93
N GLN A 350 -13.93 7.42 2.77
CA GLN A 350 -14.98 6.69 3.47
C GLN A 350 -14.51 6.08 4.81
N ASN A 351 -13.22 6.22 5.15
CA ASN A 351 -12.70 5.77 6.44
C ASN A 351 -13.47 6.45 7.59
N THR A 352 -13.69 5.73 8.70
CA THR A 352 -14.41 6.23 9.89
C THR A 352 -13.78 7.47 10.52
N HIS A 353 -12.48 7.66 10.29
CA HIS A 353 -11.71 8.81 10.78
C HIS A 353 -11.58 9.94 9.75
N ALA A 354 -12.18 9.80 8.57
CA ALA A 354 -12.05 10.79 7.51
C ALA A 354 -12.81 12.08 7.82
N PHE A 355 -12.18 13.23 7.58
CA PHE A 355 -12.78 14.57 7.68
C PHE A 355 -13.44 14.91 9.03
N GLN A 356 -13.03 14.28 10.13
CA GLN A 356 -13.61 14.51 11.47
C GLN A 356 -13.50 15.97 11.95
N PHE A 357 -12.60 16.76 11.36
CA PHE A 357 -12.45 18.19 11.64
C PHE A 357 -13.61 19.05 11.08
N ALA A 358 -14.40 18.55 10.13
CA ALA A 358 -15.49 19.29 9.47
C ALA A 358 -16.77 18.44 9.34
N PRO A 359 -17.40 18.02 10.45
CA PRO A 359 -18.54 17.11 10.43
C PRO A 359 -19.76 17.65 9.68
N THR A 360 -19.95 18.98 9.67
CA THR A 360 -21.06 19.64 8.94
C THR A 360 -20.87 19.67 7.42
N HIS A 361 -19.66 19.45 6.93
CA HIS A 361 -19.31 19.44 5.51
C HIS A 361 -18.83 18.06 5.04
N TYR A 362 -19.00 17.02 5.88
CA TYR A 362 -18.52 15.67 5.60
C TYR A 362 -19.00 15.15 4.25
N ASP A 363 -20.30 15.27 3.97
CA ASP A 363 -20.89 14.76 2.73
C ASP A 363 -20.32 15.46 1.48
N GLU A 364 -20.07 16.77 1.56
CA GLU A 364 -19.51 17.52 0.44
C GLU A 364 -18.03 17.18 0.24
N LEU A 365 -17.23 17.15 1.30
CA LEU A 365 -15.81 16.76 1.25
C LEU A 365 -15.65 15.33 0.73
N LEU A 366 -16.51 14.42 1.20
CA LEU A 366 -16.57 13.04 0.73
C LEU A 366 -16.89 13.01 -0.77
N GLU A 367 -17.91 13.74 -1.22
CA GLU A 367 -18.27 13.80 -2.63
C GLU A 367 -17.13 14.32 -3.50
N LYS A 368 -16.56 15.50 -3.18
CA LYS A 368 -15.48 16.09 -3.98
C LYS A 368 -14.23 15.20 -4.02
N THR A 369 -13.89 14.57 -2.90
CA THR A 369 -12.74 13.66 -2.83
C THR A 369 -13.00 12.40 -3.65
N LEU A 370 -14.20 11.81 -3.56
CA LEU A 370 -14.58 10.66 -4.38
C LEU A 370 -14.57 11.00 -5.87
N ASN A 371 -15.05 12.17 -6.29
CA ASN A 371 -14.97 12.59 -7.69
C ASN A 371 -13.52 12.56 -8.20
N LEU A 372 -12.59 13.16 -7.46
CA LEU A 372 -11.17 13.16 -7.81
C LEU A 372 -10.58 11.74 -7.85
N ARG A 373 -10.97 10.88 -6.91
CA ARG A 373 -10.53 9.48 -6.86
C ARG A 373 -11.03 8.67 -8.06
N ARG A 374 -12.26 8.94 -8.54
CA ARG A 374 -12.82 8.27 -9.73
C ARG A 374 -12.09 8.61 -11.02
N ILE A 375 -11.62 9.86 -11.18
CA ILE A 375 -10.83 10.26 -12.36
C ILE A 375 -9.56 9.41 -12.48
N GLY A 376 -8.91 9.11 -11.35
CA GLY A 376 -7.54 8.63 -11.31
C GLY A 376 -6.53 9.72 -11.72
N ARG A 377 -5.23 9.46 -11.59
CA ARG A 377 -4.15 10.42 -11.95
C ARG A 377 -4.07 11.70 -11.07
N SER A 378 -4.50 11.64 -9.82
CA SER A 378 -4.40 12.77 -8.87
C SER A 378 -2.99 13.06 -8.35
N ALA A 379 -1.98 12.26 -8.71
CA ALA A 379 -0.61 12.34 -8.18
C ALA A 379 0.02 13.74 -8.26
N THR A 380 -0.33 14.53 -9.27
CA THR A 380 0.14 15.91 -9.45
C THR A 380 -0.37 16.87 -8.39
N VAL A 381 -1.63 16.71 -7.98
CA VAL A 381 -2.30 17.62 -7.04
C VAL A 381 -2.24 17.10 -5.59
N MET A 382 -1.84 15.84 -5.36
CA MET A 382 -1.83 15.23 -4.03
C MET A 382 -1.08 16.06 -2.97
N PRO A 383 0.15 16.57 -3.20
CA PRO A 383 0.82 17.40 -2.20
C PRO A 383 0.07 18.68 -1.87
N LEU A 384 -0.51 19.33 -2.89
CA LEU A 384 -1.33 20.52 -2.69
C LEU A 384 -2.56 20.22 -1.85
N LEU A 385 -3.25 19.12 -2.15
CA LEU A 385 -4.42 18.69 -1.39
C LEU A 385 -4.07 18.29 0.05
N MET A 386 -2.93 17.62 0.26
CA MET A 386 -2.44 17.30 1.60
C MET A 386 -2.09 18.56 2.41
N ALA A 387 -1.50 19.57 1.78
CA ALA A 387 -1.20 20.86 2.42
C ALA A 387 -2.48 21.65 2.73
N ALA A 388 -3.39 21.75 1.77
CA ALA A 388 -4.68 22.43 1.93
C ALA A 388 -5.55 21.77 2.99
N TYR A 389 -5.59 20.43 3.03
CA TYR A 389 -6.28 19.67 4.07
C TYR A 389 -5.74 20.03 5.46
N GLN A 390 -4.41 20.06 5.63
CA GLN A 390 -3.78 20.34 6.92
C GLN A 390 -4.00 21.78 7.38
N GLN A 391 -3.91 22.77 6.48
CA GLN A 391 -3.97 24.18 6.85
C GLN A 391 -5.36 24.81 6.78
N PHE A 392 -6.25 24.28 5.93
CA PHE A 392 -7.57 24.85 5.68
C PHE A 392 -8.71 23.94 6.15
N GLY A 393 -8.43 22.95 7.01
CA GLY A 393 -9.48 22.09 7.57
C GLY A 393 -10.57 22.88 8.33
N ASN A 394 -10.21 24.01 8.94
CA ASN A 394 -11.17 24.92 9.59
C ASN A 394 -11.94 25.84 8.61
N ARG A 395 -11.69 25.70 7.31
CA ARG A 395 -12.29 26.45 6.20
C ARG A 395 -12.83 25.47 5.15
N PRO A 396 -13.85 24.67 5.52
CA PRO A 396 -14.29 23.55 4.70
C PRO A 396 -14.85 23.99 3.34
N ASP A 397 -15.51 25.15 3.24
CA ASP A 397 -16.00 25.71 1.98
C ASP A 397 -14.86 25.94 0.97
N GLU A 398 -13.77 26.58 1.41
CA GLU A 398 -12.60 26.79 0.57
C GLU A 398 -11.87 25.48 0.24
N LEU A 399 -11.82 24.53 1.18
CA LEU A 399 -11.24 23.21 0.92
C LEU A 399 -12.06 22.43 -0.13
N CYS A 400 -13.39 22.49 -0.08
CA CYS A 400 -14.29 21.94 -1.10
C CYS A 400 -14.03 22.57 -2.48
N GLU A 401 -13.86 23.89 -2.53
CA GLU A 401 -13.54 24.60 -3.78
C GLU A 401 -12.16 24.21 -4.33
N ILE A 402 -11.16 24.04 -3.46
CA ILE A 402 -9.82 23.55 -3.84
C ILE A 402 -9.90 22.13 -4.43
N LEU A 403 -10.63 21.22 -3.80
CA LEU A 403 -10.84 19.86 -4.31
C LEU A 403 -11.54 19.87 -5.66
N ARG A 404 -12.60 20.68 -5.81
CA ARG A 404 -13.33 20.85 -7.08
C ARG A 404 -12.45 21.41 -8.19
N LEU A 405 -11.61 22.40 -7.90
CA LEU A 405 -10.67 22.96 -8.89
C LEU A 405 -9.57 21.97 -9.26
N ALA A 406 -9.07 21.20 -8.30
CA ALA A 406 -8.11 20.13 -8.56
C ALA A 406 -8.73 19.04 -9.47
N GLU A 407 -9.98 18.65 -9.23
CA GLU A 407 -10.76 17.75 -10.09
C GLU A 407 -10.85 18.31 -11.52
N VAL A 408 -11.28 19.57 -11.69
CA VAL A 408 -11.38 20.24 -12.99
C VAL A 408 -10.03 20.26 -13.71
N PHE A 409 -8.95 20.56 -13.00
CA PHE A 409 -7.61 20.58 -13.56
C PHE A 409 -7.20 19.20 -14.08
N VAL A 410 -7.30 18.16 -13.25
CA VAL A 410 -6.91 16.79 -13.63
C VAL A 410 -7.76 16.29 -14.78
N PHE A 411 -9.08 16.51 -14.73
CA PHE A 411 -9.98 16.12 -15.81
C PHE A 411 -9.62 16.80 -17.15
N ARG A 412 -9.34 18.11 -17.12
CA ARG A 412 -8.91 18.87 -18.31
C ARG A 412 -7.61 18.34 -18.91
N LEU A 413 -6.65 17.92 -18.10
CA LEU A 413 -5.42 17.28 -18.60
C LEU A 413 -5.72 15.97 -19.33
N ILE A 414 -6.66 15.16 -18.82
CA ILE A 414 -7.07 13.90 -19.47
C ILE A 414 -7.81 14.16 -20.78
N VAL A 415 -8.69 15.17 -20.82
CA VAL A 415 -9.38 15.55 -22.07
C VAL A 415 -8.37 16.00 -23.13
N LEU A 416 -7.33 16.73 -22.73
CA LEU A 416 -6.25 17.18 -23.63
C LEU A 416 -5.15 16.13 -23.86
N GLU A 417 -5.28 14.91 -23.32
CA GLU A 417 -4.27 13.85 -23.42
C GLU A 417 -2.86 14.28 -22.97
N LYS A 418 -2.80 15.18 -21.99
CA LYS A 418 -1.53 15.63 -21.40
C LYS A 418 -0.98 14.58 -20.43
N TYR A 419 0.34 14.60 -20.26
CA TYR A 419 1.01 13.77 -19.27
C TYR A 419 0.50 14.05 -17.86
N ALA A 420 0.35 13.00 -17.06
CA ALA A 420 -0.19 13.07 -15.71
C ALA A 420 0.63 13.98 -14.77
N ASN A 421 1.91 14.22 -15.05
CA ASN A 421 2.81 15.10 -14.29
C ASN A 421 2.76 16.58 -14.74
N THR A 422 1.90 16.94 -15.67
CA THR A 422 1.73 18.33 -16.12
C THR A 422 1.25 19.21 -14.96
N GLY A 423 1.93 20.33 -14.68
CA GLY A 423 1.58 21.21 -13.57
C GLY A 423 2.15 20.80 -12.20
N LEU A 424 2.83 19.65 -12.10
CA LEU A 424 3.44 19.15 -10.86
C LEU A 424 4.28 20.20 -10.14
N SER A 425 5.11 20.92 -10.89
CA SER A 425 5.97 21.96 -10.31
C SER A 425 5.21 23.10 -9.66
N TRP A 426 4.08 23.47 -10.25
CA TRP A 426 3.26 24.56 -9.78
C TRP A 426 2.47 24.12 -8.55
N ALA A 427 1.86 22.93 -8.59
CA ALA A 427 1.16 22.36 -7.46
C ALA A 427 2.06 22.22 -6.22
N TYR A 428 3.30 21.74 -6.41
CA TYR A 428 4.29 21.60 -5.33
C TYR A 428 4.67 22.96 -4.72
N ARG A 429 4.84 23.99 -5.55
CA ARG A 429 5.13 25.35 -5.07
C ARG A 429 3.98 25.87 -4.19
N ILE A 430 2.73 25.76 -4.67
CA ILE A 430 1.56 26.21 -3.91
C ILE A 430 1.47 25.42 -2.60
N ALA A 431 1.65 24.09 -2.64
CA ALA A 431 1.59 23.23 -1.45
C ALA A 431 2.57 23.70 -0.36
N ALA A 432 3.82 23.97 -0.74
CA ALA A 432 4.83 24.44 0.18
C ALA A 432 4.55 25.88 0.67
N GLN A 433 4.01 26.76 -0.18
CA GLN A 433 3.58 28.10 0.24
C GLN A 433 2.43 28.07 1.25
N VAL A 434 1.48 27.15 1.07
CA VAL A 434 0.37 26.88 2.02
C VAL A 434 0.93 26.41 3.35
N MET A 435 1.84 25.43 3.37
CA MET A 435 2.43 24.93 4.61
C MET A 435 3.29 25.97 5.34
N ASN A 436 3.91 26.88 4.62
CA ASN A 436 4.68 27.99 5.18
C ASN A 436 3.81 29.22 5.54
N ASN A 437 2.48 29.12 5.48
CA ASN A 437 1.54 30.22 5.75
C ASN A 437 1.75 31.48 4.89
N THR A 438 2.34 31.32 3.70
CA THR A 438 2.56 32.41 2.72
C THR A 438 1.50 32.45 1.62
N CYS A 439 0.59 31.48 1.61
CA CYS A 439 -0.53 31.39 0.68
C CYS A 439 -1.81 31.13 1.48
N SER A 440 -2.78 32.04 1.41
CA SER A 440 -4.10 31.83 2.02
C SER A 440 -4.95 30.84 1.22
N SER A 441 -6.10 30.44 1.76
CA SER A 441 -7.07 29.59 1.04
C SER A 441 -7.54 30.24 -0.26
N ASN A 442 -7.79 31.55 -0.26
CA ASN A 442 -8.19 32.30 -1.45
C ASN A 442 -7.05 32.43 -2.48
N ASP A 443 -5.81 32.63 -2.03
CA ASP A 443 -4.66 32.67 -2.93
C ASP A 443 -4.45 31.30 -3.60
N CYS A 444 -4.62 30.21 -2.86
CA CYS A 444 -4.54 28.84 -3.39
C CYS A 444 -5.62 28.60 -4.47
N ILE A 445 -6.86 29.04 -4.22
CA ILE A 445 -7.96 28.97 -5.19
C ILE A 445 -7.62 29.77 -6.46
N ASN A 446 -7.07 30.97 -6.32
CA ASN A 446 -6.69 31.82 -7.45
C ASN A 446 -5.54 31.20 -8.25
N GLU A 447 -4.50 30.71 -7.59
CA GLU A 447 -3.37 29.99 -8.20
C GLU A 447 -3.83 28.73 -8.95
N LEU A 448 -4.79 27.97 -8.41
CA LEU A 448 -5.39 26.83 -9.11
C LEU A 448 -6.17 27.26 -10.36
N LYS A 449 -6.94 28.35 -10.30
CA LYS A 449 -7.65 28.92 -11.46
C LYS A 449 -6.66 29.38 -12.53
N GLU A 450 -5.57 30.05 -12.14
CA GLU A 450 -4.50 30.45 -13.04
C GLU A 450 -3.81 29.24 -13.68
N MET A 451 -3.52 28.20 -12.89
CA MET A 451 -2.94 26.95 -13.37
C MET A 451 -3.85 26.27 -14.40
N ILE A 452 -5.16 26.21 -14.15
CA ILE A 452 -6.14 25.71 -15.11
C ILE A 452 -6.12 26.54 -16.40
N GLN A 453 -6.16 27.86 -16.28
CA GLN A 453 -6.17 28.76 -17.44
C GLN A 453 -4.86 28.65 -18.25
N TYR A 454 -3.73 28.47 -17.60
CA TYR A 454 -2.43 28.34 -18.25
C TYR A 454 -2.29 27.01 -19.01
N TYR A 455 -2.68 25.89 -18.39
CA TYR A 455 -2.49 24.57 -19.00
C TYR A 455 -3.66 24.12 -19.88
N CYS A 456 -4.89 24.55 -19.61
CA CYS A 456 -6.08 24.15 -20.36
C CYS A 456 -7.17 25.22 -20.32
N THR A 457 -7.07 26.19 -21.23
CA THR A 457 -8.11 27.20 -21.45
C THR A 457 -9.44 26.57 -21.89
N ASP A 458 -10.55 27.27 -21.66
CA ASP A 458 -11.86 26.87 -22.18
C ASP A 458 -11.87 26.77 -23.72
N LYS A 459 -11.10 27.62 -24.40
CA LYS A 459 -10.95 27.57 -25.86
C LYS A 459 -10.34 26.26 -26.33
N GLN A 460 -9.26 25.80 -25.68
CA GLN A 460 -8.62 24.53 -26.00
C GLN A 460 -9.56 23.36 -25.72
N LEU A 461 -10.22 23.37 -24.55
CA LEU A 461 -11.19 22.35 -24.18
C LEU A 461 -12.32 22.26 -25.21
N ASN A 462 -12.92 23.40 -25.58
CA ASN A 462 -13.99 23.46 -26.57
C ASN A 462 -13.54 23.02 -27.96
N THR A 463 -12.30 23.34 -28.37
CA THR A 463 -11.73 22.88 -29.64
C THR A 463 -11.68 21.35 -29.67
N VAL A 464 -11.20 20.75 -28.58
CA VAL A 464 -11.02 19.31 -28.47
C VAL A 464 -12.36 18.57 -28.34
N ILE A 465 -13.32 19.11 -27.59
CA ILE A 465 -14.67 18.53 -27.45
C ILE A 465 -15.47 18.66 -28.76
N SER A 466 -15.24 19.74 -29.51
CA SER A 466 -15.94 20.00 -30.78
C SER A 466 -15.28 19.34 -31.98
N ASP A 467 -14.10 18.73 -31.81
CA ASP A 467 -13.40 17.99 -32.86
C ASP A 467 -14.28 16.84 -33.37
N ARG A 468 -14.57 16.86 -34.68
CA ARG A 468 -15.45 15.88 -35.32
C ARG A 468 -14.72 14.60 -35.65
N ASP A 469 -13.39 14.64 -35.73
CA ASP A 469 -12.56 13.50 -36.10
C ASP A 469 -12.09 12.72 -34.86
N ARG A 470 -12.37 13.24 -33.65
CA ARG A 470 -11.97 12.60 -32.40
C ARG A 470 -12.87 11.44 -32.02
N ASP A 471 -12.23 10.32 -31.69
CA ASP A 471 -12.89 9.14 -31.13
C ASP A 471 -13.06 9.25 -29.61
N PHE A 472 -14.25 9.64 -29.15
CA PHE A 472 -14.55 9.70 -27.72
C PHE A 472 -14.88 8.33 -27.11
N TYR A 473 -15.22 7.33 -27.92
CA TYR A 473 -15.52 5.99 -27.39
C TYR A 473 -14.25 5.32 -26.86
N ASP A 474 -13.14 5.48 -27.58
CA ASP A 474 -11.85 4.91 -27.18
C ASP A 474 -11.07 5.79 -26.20
N TRP A 475 -11.43 7.07 -26.03
CA TRP A 475 -10.85 7.96 -25.02
C TRP A 475 -10.90 7.37 -23.60
N ASP A 476 -9.78 7.48 -22.87
CA ASP A 476 -9.63 6.94 -21.50
C ASP A 476 -10.65 7.53 -20.51
N GLY A 477 -10.95 8.82 -20.64
CA GLY A 477 -11.82 9.53 -19.70
C GLY A 477 -13.33 9.31 -19.91
N ILE A 478 -13.74 8.57 -20.95
CA ILE A 478 -15.15 8.52 -21.35
C ILE A 478 -16.07 7.94 -20.29
N LYS A 479 -15.63 6.89 -19.59
CA LYS A 479 -16.42 6.25 -18.53
C LYS A 479 -16.67 7.20 -17.39
N TYR A 480 -15.63 7.91 -16.95
CA TYR A 480 -15.73 8.89 -15.88
C TYR A 480 -16.68 10.03 -16.28
N PHE A 481 -16.49 10.59 -17.48
CA PHE A 481 -17.35 11.66 -17.98
C PHE A 481 -18.83 11.27 -18.03
N LEU A 482 -19.15 10.12 -18.63
CA LEU A 482 -20.54 9.66 -18.73
C LEU A 482 -21.15 9.33 -17.37
N TYR A 483 -20.35 8.76 -16.44
CA TYR A 483 -20.80 8.46 -15.09
C TYR A 483 -21.10 9.72 -14.27
N GLU A 484 -20.23 10.73 -14.31
CA GLU A 484 -20.48 12.00 -13.62
C GLU A 484 -21.62 12.80 -14.26
N TYR A 485 -21.74 12.75 -15.59
CA TYR A 485 -22.87 13.38 -16.27
C TYR A 485 -24.20 12.72 -15.91
N GLU A 486 -24.24 11.39 -15.81
CA GLU A 486 -25.40 10.67 -15.31
C GLU A 486 -25.73 11.03 -13.86
N ARG A 487 -24.73 11.10 -12.97
CA ARG A 487 -24.93 11.57 -11.57
C ARG A 487 -25.56 12.96 -11.53
N TYR A 488 -25.07 13.87 -12.37
CA TYR A 488 -25.59 15.22 -12.50
C TYR A 488 -27.07 15.22 -12.93
N LEU A 489 -27.44 14.40 -13.92
CA LEU A 489 -28.81 14.29 -14.41
C LEU A 489 -29.75 13.59 -13.40
N ALA A 490 -29.28 12.53 -12.74
CA ALA A 490 -30.06 11.75 -11.80
C ALA A 490 -30.41 12.53 -10.52
N LYS A 491 -29.58 13.50 -10.13
CA LYS A 491 -29.71 14.29 -8.88
C LYS A 491 -29.78 13.44 -7.60
N GLN A 492 -29.37 12.18 -7.67
CA GLN A 492 -29.32 11.22 -6.58
C GLN A 492 -28.16 10.24 -6.82
N PRO A 493 -27.66 9.54 -5.79
CA PRO A 493 -26.65 8.50 -5.94
C PRO A 493 -27.12 7.43 -6.94
N LEU A 494 -26.18 6.94 -7.75
CA LEU A 494 -26.46 5.85 -8.70
C LEU A 494 -26.56 4.52 -7.95
N SER A 495 -27.36 3.60 -8.49
CA SER A 495 -27.54 2.27 -7.90
C SER A 495 -26.30 1.37 -8.01
N ILE A 496 -25.40 1.67 -8.95
CA ILE A 496 -24.13 0.97 -9.14
C ILE A 496 -22.98 1.86 -8.68
N ASP A 497 -22.09 1.31 -7.85
CA ASP A 497 -20.87 2.00 -7.45
C ASP A 497 -19.88 2.13 -8.61
N TRP A 498 -19.03 3.16 -8.56
CA TRP A 498 -18.03 3.42 -9.57
C TRP A 498 -17.07 2.27 -9.82
N ASN A 499 -16.56 1.60 -8.78
CA ASN A 499 -15.59 0.53 -8.98
C ASN A 499 -16.23 -0.66 -9.71
N GLN A 500 -17.48 -0.98 -9.38
CA GLN A 500 -18.25 -2.01 -10.07
C GLN A 500 -18.55 -1.61 -11.52
N PHE A 501 -18.94 -0.36 -11.75
CA PHE A 501 -19.17 0.18 -13.09
C PHE A 501 -17.88 0.19 -13.94
N TYR A 502 -16.78 0.66 -13.37
CA TYR A 502 -15.49 0.81 -14.04
C TYR A 502 -14.92 -0.55 -14.47
N ALA A 503 -15.12 -1.60 -13.66
CA ALA A 503 -14.70 -2.97 -13.99
C ALA A 503 -15.44 -3.59 -15.19
N ARG A 504 -16.66 -3.14 -15.51
CA ARG A 504 -17.44 -3.67 -16.64
C ARG A 504 -16.88 -3.21 -17.99
N LYS A 505 -17.05 -4.01 -19.05
CA LYS A 505 -16.55 -3.66 -20.40
C LYS A 505 -17.31 -2.46 -20.96
N LYS A 506 -16.62 -1.55 -21.69
CA LYS A 506 -17.26 -0.39 -22.38
C LYS A 506 -18.45 -0.85 -23.25
N THR A 507 -18.33 -1.97 -23.94
CA THR A 507 -19.40 -2.57 -24.76
C THR A 507 -20.65 -3.00 -23.99
N SER A 508 -20.58 -3.12 -22.67
CA SER A 508 -21.71 -3.50 -21.81
C SER A 508 -22.28 -2.34 -20.99
N THR A 509 -21.64 -1.17 -21.05
CA THR A 509 -21.97 -0.01 -20.20
C THR A 509 -22.24 1.26 -21.00
N ILE A 510 -21.80 1.31 -22.25
CA ILE A 510 -21.94 2.47 -23.12
C ILE A 510 -22.74 2.04 -24.35
N GLU A 511 -23.84 2.74 -24.58
CA GLU A 511 -24.69 2.65 -25.76
C GLU A 511 -24.19 3.62 -26.84
N HIS A 512 -24.31 3.15 -28.08
CA HIS A 512 -24.16 3.96 -29.28
C HIS A 512 -25.55 4.26 -29.84
N ILE A 513 -26.01 5.51 -29.71
CA ILE A 513 -27.37 5.91 -30.15
C ILE A 513 -27.52 5.61 -31.65
N LEU A 514 -26.62 6.16 -32.47
CA LEU A 514 -26.26 5.69 -33.81
C LEU A 514 -25.30 4.49 -33.64
N PRO A 515 -25.74 3.24 -33.92
CA PRO A 515 -24.98 2.03 -33.63
C PRO A 515 -23.65 1.98 -34.40
N LYS A 516 -22.57 1.53 -33.76
CA LYS A 516 -21.23 1.57 -34.38
C LYS A 516 -20.92 0.46 -35.41
N GLY A 517 -21.77 -0.56 -35.54
CA GLY A 517 -21.49 -1.75 -36.34
C GLY A 517 -21.41 -1.47 -37.85
N ASP A 518 -20.63 -2.26 -38.58
CA ASP A 518 -20.47 -2.07 -40.03
C ASP A 518 -21.77 -2.33 -40.82
N ASN A 519 -22.67 -3.12 -40.23
CA ASN A 519 -24.01 -3.39 -40.77
C ASN A 519 -25.06 -2.34 -40.34
N THR A 520 -24.69 -1.25 -39.67
CA THR A 520 -25.65 -0.19 -39.27
C THR A 520 -26.36 0.40 -40.49
N LEU A 521 -25.64 0.66 -41.58
CA LEU A 521 -26.21 1.20 -42.82
C LEU A 521 -26.98 0.15 -43.66
N ALA A 522 -27.01 -1.11 -43.23
CA ALA A 522 -27.93 -2.09 -43.80
C ALA A 522 -29.36 -1.93 -43.25
N VAL A 523 -29.54 -1.19 -42.14
CA VAL A 523 -30.85 -0.90 -41.55
C VAL A 523 -31.45 0.35 -42.21
N PRO A 524 -32.66 0.26 -42.82
CA PRO A 524 -33.27 1.39 -43.55
C PRO A 524 -33.40 2.67 -42.73
N TYR A 525 -33.65 2.55 -41.41
CA TYR A 525 -33.75 3.70 -40.51
C TYR A 525 -32.50 4.59 -40.53
N TRP A 526 -31.31 3.98 -40.51
CA TRP A 526 -30.03 4.68 -40.46
C TRP A 526 -29.57 5.10 -41.86
N SER A 527 -29.71 4.24 -42.87
CA SER A 527 -29.25 4.52 -44.23
C SER A 527 -29.99 5.68 -44.91
N GLN A 528 -31.25 5.92 -44.52
CA GLN A 528 -32.02 7.08 -44.99
C GLN A 528 -31.61 8.40 -44.33
N ARG A 529 -30.91 8.34 -43.19
CA ARG A 529 -30.54 9.51 -42.37
C ARG A 529 -29.07 9.89 -42.48
N PHE A 530 -28.20 8.91 -42.74
CA PHE A 530 -26.75 9.09 -42.81
C PHE A 530 -26.20 8.40 -44.05
N ASN A 531 -25.39 9.13 -44.83
CA ASN A 531 -24.49 8.50 -45.79
C ASN A 531 -23.25 7.91 -45.08
N TYR A 532 -22.39 7.21 -45.82
CA TYR A 532 -21.21 6.53 -45.26
C TYR A 532 -20.25 7.50 -44.51
N ASP A 533 -19.95 8.64 -45.10
CA ASP A 533 -19.03 9.62 -44.50
C ASP A 533 -19.63 10.26 -43.24
N GLN A 534 -20.93 10.58 -43.28
CA GLN A 534 -21.66 11.09 -42.12
C GLN A 534 -21.75 10.04 -41.00
N PHE A 535 -21.92 8.77 -41.33
CA PHE A 535 -21.91 7.68 -40.36
C PHE A 535 -20.57 7.60 -39.63
N LEU A 536 -19.47 7.52 -40.39
CA LEU A 536 -18.12 7.47 -39.81
C LEU A 536 -17.82 8.69 -38.94
N ALA A 537 -18.19 9.89 -39.41
CA ALA A 537 -17.95 11.13 -38.68
C ALA A 537 -18.77 11.27 -37.40
N ASN A 538 -19.92 10.59 -37.24
CA ASN A 538 -20.79 10.77 -36.08
C ASN A 538 -20.79 9.60 -35.09
N ARG A 539 -20.38 8.38 -35.50
CA ARG A 539 -20.55 7.17 -34.68
C ARG A 539 -19.80 7.20 -33.33
N ASN A 540 -18.65 7.86 -33.23
CA ASN A 540 -17.86 7.89 -31.99
C ASN A 540 -17.79 9.28 -31.34
N ARG A 541 -18.66 10.21 -31.76
CA ARG A 541 -18.74 11.54 -31.15
C ARG A 541 -19.38 11.47 -29.77
N LEU A 542 -19.00 12.39 -28.88
CA LEU A 542 -19.49 12.44 -27.50
C LEU A 542 -21.02 12.44 -27.40
N GLY A 543 -21.70 13.21 -28.25
CA GLY A 543 -23.17 13.28 -28.28
C GLY A 543 -23.87 12.01 -28.78
N ASN A 544 -23.13 11.00 -29.24
CA ASN A 544 -23.66 9.71 -29.66
C ASN A 544 -23.53 8.61 -28.59
N LEU A 545 -22.94 8.93 -27.43
CA LEU A 545 -22.61 7.98 -26.38
C LEU A 545 -23.47 8.24 -25.14
N CYS A 546 -24.07 7.21 -24.58
CA CYS A 546 -24.77 7.28 -23.30
C CYS A 546 -24.55 6.04 -22.45
N LEU A 547 -24.79 6.14 -21.14
CA LEU A 547 -24.74 4.96 -20.27
C LEU A 547 -25.93 4.04 -20.51
N THR A 548 -25.68 2.74 -20.43
CA THR A 548 -26.73 1.73 -20.54
C THR A 548 -26.35 0.41 -19.88
N ASP A 549 -27.36 -0.38 -19.54
CA ASP A 549 -27.23 -1.82 -19.26
C ASP A 549 -27.78 -2.69 -20.40
N TRP A 550 -28.40 -2.08 -21.41
CA TRP A 550 -29.22 -2.79 -22.40
C TRP A 550 -28.65 -2.71 -23.82
N ASN A 551 -27.36 -2.41 -23.97
CA ASN A 551 -26.69 -2.32 -25.27
C ASN A 551 -26.97 -3.53 -26.18
N SER A 552 -26.85 -4.75 -25.64
CA SER A 552 -27.11 -5.99 -26.39
C SER A 552 -28.56 -6.16 -26.85
N HIS A 553 -29.51 -5.49 -26.19
CA HIS A 553 -30.92 -5.49 -26.55
C HIS A 553 -31.26 -4.47 -27.64
N TYR A 554 -30.56 -3.33 -27.65
CA TYR A 554 -30.77 -2.27 -28.62
C TYR A 554 -30.20 -2.64 -29.99
N GLN A 555 -29.02 -3.25 -30.05
CA GLN A 555 -28.38 -3.63 -31.31
C GLN A 555 -28.39 -2.48 -32.34
N ASN A 556 -28.73 -2.78 -33.60
CA ASN A 556 -28.81 -1.80 -34.67
C ASN A 556 -30.23 -1.21 -34.86
N LYS A 557 -31.14 -1.38 -33.90
CA LYS A 557 -32.52 -0.85 -33.97
C LYS A 557 -32.51 0.65 -34.24
N GLY A 558 -33.58 1.17 -34.85
CA GLY A 558 -33.73 2.60 -35.05
C GLY A 558 -33.93 3.33 -33.71
N PHE A 559 -33.64 4.63 -33.66
CA PHE A 559 -33.86 5.41 -32.44
C PHE A 559 -35.32 5.35 -31.97
N ASP A 560 -36.29 5.37 -32.88
CA ASP A 560 -37.71 5.28 -32.51
C ASP A 560 -38.07 3.96 -31.80
N ASP A 561 -37.46 2.86 -32.22
CA ASP A 561 -37.63 1.55 -31.57
C ASP A 561 -36.96 1.53 -30.19
N LYS A 562 -35.75 2.11 -30.08
CA LYS A 562 -35.02 2.20 -28.79
C LYS A 562 -35.73 3.14 -27.81
N LYS A 563 -36.33 4.23 -28.30
CA LYS A 563 -37.08 5.24 -27.53
C LYS A 563 -38.31 4.61 -26.84
N GLY A 564 -39.02 3.75 -27.54
CA GLY A 564 -40.25 3.13 -27.06
C GLY A 564 -41.46 4.06 -27.06
N ILE A 565 -42.66 3.47 -27.14
CA ILE A 565 -43.93 4.20 -27.19
C ILE A 565 -44.33 4.76 -25.81
N PRO A 566 -45.19 5.80 -25.74
CA PRO A 566 -45.62 6.40 -24.46
C PRO A 566 -46.22 5.43 -23.45
N ASN A 567 -46.86 4.34 -23.91
CA ASN A 567 -47.47 3.29 -23.10
C ASN A 567 -46.70 1.96 -23.17
N ALA A 568 -45.36 2.02 -23.33
CA ALA A 568 -44.51 0.83 -23.31
C ALA A 568 -44.72 0.04 -22.02
N SER A 569 -44.64 -1.29 -22.09
CA SER A 569 -44.77 -2.14 -20.90
C SER A 569 -43.64 -1.78 -19.92
N PRO A 570 -43.88 -1.71 -18.59
CA PRO A 570 -42.82 -1.36 -17.62
C PRO A 570 -41.57 -2.23 -17.69
N ASN A 571 -41.69 -3.47 -18.18
CA ASN A 571 -40.58 -4.43 -18.32
C ASN A 571 -39.88 -4.37 -19.69
N GLU A 572 -40.38 -3.54 -20.61
CA GLU A 572 -39.80 -3.39 -21.94
C GLU A 572 -38.48 -2.61 -21.85
N LYS A 573 -37.43 -3.14 -22.50
CA LYS A 573 -36.09 -2.56 -22.49
C LYS A 573 -35.95 -1.46 -23.55
N VAL A 574 -36.52 -0.30 -23.24
CA VAL A 574 -36.51 0.92 -24.07
C VAL A 574 -36.07 2.11 -23.23
N TYR A 575 -35.53 3.16 -23.85
CA TYR A 575 -35.02 4.35 -23.15
C TYR A 575 -36.03 4.93 -22.16
N ARG A 576 -37.33 4.86 -22.45
CA ARG A 576 -38.39 5.37 -21.56
C ARG A 576 -38.42 4.70 -20.19
N ASN A 577 -38.10 3.41 -20.15
CA ASN A 577 -38.07 2.59 -18.93
C ASN A 577 -36.67 2.42 -18.37
N SER A 578 -35.66 3.01 -19.00
CA SER A 578 -34.27 2.86 -18.60
C SER A 578 -34.06 3.32 -17.16
N PRO A 579 -33.19 2.65 -16.38
CA PRO A 579 -32.74 3.17 -15.10
C PRO A 579 -31.86 4.41 -15.25
N TRP A 580 -31.24 4.62 -16.42
CA TRP A 580 -30.31 5.72 -16.70
C TRP A 580 -31.06 7.01 -17.10
N ALA A 581 -30.79 8.10 -16.40
CA ALA A 581 -31.35 9.41 -16.66
C ALA A 581 -30.94 9.95 -18.03
N MET A 582 -29.70 9.69 -18.48
CA MET A 582 -29.23 10.03 -19.81
C MET A 582 -30.14 9.49 -20.91
N GLU A 583 -30.49 8.20 -20.87
CA GLU A 583 -31.36 7.58 -21.89
C GLU A 583 -32.77 8.22 -21.87
N ARG A 584 -33.32 8.49 -20.69
CA ARG A 584 -34.62 9.18 -20.56
C ARG A 584 -34.56 10.62 -21.04
N ASP A 585 -33.44 11.31 -20.89
CA ASP A 585 -33.27 12.70 -21.30
C ASP A 585 -33.18 12.85 -22.82
N LEU A 586 -32.57 11.88 -23.53
CA LEU A 586 -32.56 11.82 -24.99
C LEU A 586 -33.98 11.92 -25.58
N ILE A 587 -34.96 11.30 -24.92
CA ILE A 587 -36.36 11.32 -25.36
C ILE A 587 -36.90 12.75 -25.41
N LYS A 588 -36.52 13.61 -24.46
CA LYS A 588 -36.99 15.00 -24.36
C LYS A 588 -36.37 15.89 -25.45
N CYS A 589 -35.10 15.65 -25.77
CA CYS A 589 -34.38 16.42 -26.80
C CYS A 589 -34.89 16.12 -28.22
N PHE A 590 -35.48 14.94 -28.43
CA PHE A 590 -36.03 14.48 -29.71
C PHE A 590 -37.53 14.14 -29.59
N ALA A 591 -38.25 14.90 -28.74
CA ALA A 591 -39.70 14.77 -28.53
C ALA A 591 -40.51 15.50 -29.61
#